data_AF-A0A7V5TMR6-F1
#
_entry.id   AF-A0A7V5TMR6-F1
#
_cell.length_a   1.000
_cell.length_b   1.000
_cell.length_c   1.000
_cell.angle_alpha   90.00
_cell.angle_beta   90.00
_cell.angle_gamma   90.00
#
_symmetry.space_group_name_H-M   'P 1'
#
loop_
_entity.id
_entity.type
_entity.pdbx_description
1 polymer ?
#
loop_
_entity_poly.entity_id
_entity_poly.type
_entity_poly.pdbx_seq_one_letter_code
_entity_poly.pdbx_strand_id
1 'polypeptide(L)'
;TLRYLYLGGRIGKAKHLVASLLNIKPLIGMQDGVIVALGTARSRLKAYRRMGDLIQQRFGEGARLKAAFTHVLAQEQMEKLQAIITNRFECVEVLTGELSPALAVHTGPGTVGISVIPA
;
A
#
# COMPACT_ATOMS: atom_id res chain seq x y z
N THR A 1 7.61 8.68 2.53
CA THR A 1 9.04 8.31 2.71
C THR A 1 9.11 7.19 3.74
N LEU A 2 10.12 6.31 3.72
CA LEU A 2 10.30 5.29 4.79
C LEU A 2 10.87 5.87 6.08
N ARG A 3 11.26 7.15 6.10
CA ARG A 3 11.82 7.81 7.29
C ARG A 3 10.91 7.71 8.53
N TYR A 4 9.59 7.82 8.37
CA TYR A 4 8.64 7.72 9.50
C TYR A 4 8.65 6.31 10.12
N LEU A 5 8.62 5.28 9.29
CA LEU A 5 8.68 3.89 9.75
C LEU A 5 10.02 3.59 10.40
N TYR A 6 11.11 4.12 9.83
CA TYR A 6 12.47 3.95 10.36
C TYR A 6 12.63 4.62 11.72
N LEU A 7 12.36 5.92 11.82
CA LEU A 7 12.48 6.67 13.08
C LEU A 7 11.48 6.17 14.13
N GLY A 8 10.29 5.74 13.70
CA GLY A 8 9.30 5.14 14.57
C GLY A 8 9.63 3.71 15.00
N GLY A 9 10.67 3.07 14.47
CA GLY A 9 11.04 1.68 14.81
C GLY A 9 10.12 0.60 14.24
N ARG A 10 9.14 0.95 13.39
CA ARG A 10 8.15 0.03 12.80
C ARG A 10 8.55 -0.48 11.42
N ILE A 11 9.71 -0.08 10.90
CA ILE A 11 10.21 -0.45 9.57
C ILE A 11 10.42 -1.96 9.33
N GLY A 12 10.56 -2.76 10.40
CA GLY A 12 10.66 -4.22 10.31
C GLY A 12 11.82 -4.69 9.41
N LYS A 13 11.50 -5.62 8.50
CA LYS A 13 12.44 -6.22 7.53
C LYS A 13 12.67 -5.34 6.29
N ALA A 14 11.95 -4.22 6.16
CA ALA A 14 12.12 -3.26 5.06
C ALA A 14 13.26 -2.25 5.27
N LYS A 15 14.14 -2.45 6.26
CA LYS A 15 15.26 -1.53 6.59
C LYS A 15 16.17 -1.24 5.39
N HIS A 16 16.44 -2.24 4.54
CA HIS A 16 17.31 -2.09 3.37
C HIS A 16 16.78 -1.05 2.36
N LEU A 17 15.47 -0.84 2.28
CA LEU A 17 14.88 0.17 1.41
C LEU A 17 15.20 1.61 1.87
N VAL A 18 15.56 1.82 3.13
CA VAL A 18 15.95 3.14 3.65
C VAL A 18 17.28 3.60 3.06
N ALA A 19 18.20 2.67 2.73
CA ALA A 19 19.44 3.01 2.04
C ALA A 19 19.22 3.44 0.58
N SER A 20 18.06 3.11 -0.01
CA SER A 20 17.75 3.33 -1.43
C SER A 20 16.96 4.61 -1.71
N LEU A 21 16.96 5.61 -0.81
CA LEU A 21 16.13 6.83 -0.84
C LEU A 21 16.30 7.77 -2.07
N LEU A 22 17.01 7.34 -3.12
CA LEU A 22 17.10 8.01 -4.41
C LEU A 22 15.78 7.89 -5.21
N ASN A 23 14.95 8.93 -5.21
CA ASN A 23 13.85 9.16 -6.18
C ASN A 23 13.00 7.92 -6.56
N ILE A 24 12.66 7.10 -5.56
CA ILE A 24 11.79 5.93 -5.71
C ILE A 24 10.58 6.02 -4.76
N LYS A 25 9.53 5.28 -5.12
CA LYS A 25 8.33 5.01 -4.33
C LYS A 25 8.45 3.59 -3.78
N PRO A 26 8.68 3.42 -2.47
CA PRO A 26 8.78 2.11 -1.85
C PRO A 26 7.41 1.46 -1.77
N LEU A 27 7.35 0.15 -2.02
CA LEU A 27 6.19 -0.69 -1.71
C LEU A 27 6.54 -1.58 -0.52
N ILE A 28 5.67 -1.57 0.47
CA ILE A 28 5.80 -2.38 1.67
C ILE A 28 4.51 -3.16 1.89
N GLY A 29 4.65 -4.29 2.57
CA GLY A 29 3.54 -5.13 2.98
C GLY A 29 3.71 -5.57 4.42
N MET A 30 2.82 -6.45 4.85
CA MET A 30 2.86 -7.05 6.17
C MET A 30 2.88 -8.57 6.03
N GLN A 31 3.79 -9.21 6.75
CA GLN A 31 3.87 -10.66 6.88
C GLN A 31 4.14 -10.99 8.34
N ASP A 32 3.28 -11.82 8.93
CA ASP A 32 3.35 -12.21 10.34
C ASP A 32 3.44 -11.00 11.29
N GLY A 33 2.66 -9.94 11.00
CA GLY A 33 2.65 -8.69 11.77
C GLY A 33 3.87 -7.79 11.56
N VAL A 34 4.83 -8.18 10.71
CA VAL A 34 6.07 -7.43 10.47
C VAL A 34 6.07 -6.77 9.10
N ILE A 35 6.52 -5.52 9.03
CA ILE A 35 6.69 -4.81 7.75
C ILE A 35 7.79 -5.46 6.91
N VAL A 36 7.45 -5.76 5.66
CA VAL A 36 8.36 -6.35 4.65
C VAL A 36 8.42 -5.49 3.40
N ALA A 37 9.52 -5.58 2.65
CA ALA A 37 9.65 -4.93 1.36
C ALA A 37 8.94 -5.74 0.27
N LEU A 38 8.11 -5.08 -0.54
CA LEU A 38 7.47 -5.67 -1.72
C LEU A 38 8.09 -5.18 -3.05
N GLY A 39 9.05 -4.26 -2.95
CA GLY A 39 9.78 -3.70 -4.08
C GLY A 39 9.73 -2.18 -4.10
N THR A 40 10.06 -1.61 -5.26
CA THR A 40 10.12 -0.16 -5.48
C THR A 40 9.57 0.19 -6.87
N ALA A 41 9.13 1.44 -7.03
CA ALA A 41 8.69 1.98 -8.30
C ALA A 41 9.24 3.40 -8.49
N ARG A 42 9.30 3.90 -9.73
CA ARG A 42 9.76 5.28 -10.01
C ARG A 42 8.65 6.33 -9.88
N SER A 43 7.38 5.93 -9.97
CA SER A 43 6.22 6.83 -9.85
C SER A 43 5.09 6.18 -9.05
N ARG A 44 4.16 6.99 -8.54
CA ARG A 44 2.98 6.48 -7.82
C ARG A 44 2.12 5.58 -8.70
N LEU A 45 1.86 5.99 -9.94
CA LEU A 45 1.08 5.18 -10.88
C LEU A 45 1.70 3.80 -11.10
N LYS A 46 3.03 3.72 -11.27
CA LYS A 46 3.74 2.44 -11.37
C LYS A 46 3.65 1.62 -10.07
N ALA A 47 3.71 2.27 -8.90
CA ALA A 47 3.50 1.60 -7.62
C ALA A 47 2.09 1.01 -7.50
N TYR A 48 1.05 1.75 -7.90
CA TYR A 48 -0.34 1.29 -7.81
C TYR A 48 -0.63 0.12 -8.76
N ARG A 49 -0.11 0.18 -9.99
CA ARG A 49 -0.18 -0.96 -10.92
C ARG A 49 0.51 -2.20 -10.34
N ARG A 50 1.70 -2.01 -9.74
CA ARG A 50 2.43 -3.09 -9.07
C ARG A 50 1.67 -3.67 -7.86
N MET A 51 0.94 -2.85 -7.10
CA MET A 51 0.04 -3.35 -6.04
C MET A 51 -1.05 -4.25 -6.63
N GLY A 52 -1.66 -3.85 -7.75
CA GLY A 52 -2.60 -4.69 -8.48
C GLY A 52 -1.99 -6.01 -8.96
N ASP A 53 -0.74 -5.98 -9.46
CA ASP A 53 -0.05 -7.20 -9.90
C ASP A 53 0.18 -8.18 -8.74
N LEU A 54 0.54 -7.67 -7.56
CA LEU A 54 0.71 -8.48 -6.35
C LEU A 54 -0.61 -9.08 -5.87
N ILE A 55 -1.72 -8.34 -5.99
CA ILE A 55 -3.06 -8.85 -5.68
C ILE A 55 -3.44 -9.95 -6.67
N GLN A 56 -3.25 -9.74 -7.98
CA GLN A 56 -3.52 -10.74 -9.00
C GLN A 56 -2.67 -12.00 -8.80
N GLN A 57 -1.39 -11.85 -8.48
CA GLN A 57 -0.50 -12.99 -8.22
C GLN A 57 -1.01 -13.83 -7.04
N ARG A 58 -1.66 -13.20 -6.05
CA ARG A 58 -2.14 -13.89 -4.84
C ARG A 58 -3.53 -14.50 -5.00
N PHE A 59 -4.44 -13.82 -5.69
CA PHE A 59 -5.87 -14.19 -5.72
C PHE A 59 -6.37 -14.61 -7.10
N GLY A 60 -5.57 -14.43 -8.15
CA GLY A 60 -5.96 -14.68 -9.54
C GLY A 60 -6.46 -13.42 -10.25
N GLU A 61 -6.55 -13.52 -11.57
CA GLU A 61 -7.10 -12.46 -12.42
C GLU A 61 -8.63 -12.39 -12.28
N GLY A 62 -9.18 -11.18 -12.23
CA GLY A 62 -10.63 -10.98 -12.09
C GLY A 62 -11.24 -11.48 -10.77
N ALA A 63 -10.42 -11.76 -9.75
CA ALA A 63 -10.88 -12.29 -8.47
C ALA A 63 -11.96 -11.41 -7.82
N ARG A 64 -12.91 -12.06 -7.13
CA ARG A 64 -13.94 -11.41 -6.31
C ARG A 64 -13.37 -11.07 -4.95
N LEU A 65 -13.34 -9.79 -4.58
CA LEU A 65 -12.63 -9.28 -3.41
C LEU A 65 -13.50 -8.36 -2.56
N LYS A 66 -13.22 -8.33 -1.26
CA LYS A 66 -13.57 -7.20 -0.37
C LYS A 66 -12.32 -6.37 -0.15
N ALA A 67 -12.40 -5.07 -0.41
CA ALA A 67 -11.24 -4.18 -0.42
C ALA A 67 -11.40 -3.03 0.57
N ALA A 68 -10.34 -2.74 1.32
CA ALA A 68 -10.24 -1.58 2.18
C ALA A 68 -9.07 -0.69 1.74
N PHE A 69 -9.36 0.53 1.30
CA PHE A 69 -8.38 1.53 0.90
C PHE A 69 -8.12 2.50 2.04
N THR A 70 -6.85 2.81 2.28
CA THR A 70 -6.45 3.69 3.38
C THR A 70 -5.48 4.78 2.92
N HIS A 71 -5.52 5.93 3.58
CA HIS A 71 -4.56 7.02 3.33
C HIS A 71 -4.14 7.78 4.59
N VAL A 72 -3.09 8.59 4.47
CA VAL A 72 -2.71 9.63 5.45
C VAL A 72 -2.55 10.93 4.67
N LEU A 73 -3.50 11.87 4.83
CA LEU A 73 -3.51 13.15 4.11
C LEU A 73 -3.28 13.01 2.59
N ALA A 74 -3.92 12.01 1.96
CA ALA A 74 -3.65 11.64 0.57
C ALA A 74 -4.87 11.07 -0.17
N GLN A 75 -6.06 11.63 0.09
CA GLN A 75 -7.33 11.14 -0.44
C GLN A 75 -7.34 10.99 -1.98
N GLU A 76 -6.97 12.04 -2.71
CA GLU A 76 -6.92 12.01 -4.20
C GLU A 76 -5.99 10.89 -4.73
N GLN A 77 -4.93 10.57 -3.99
CA GLN A 77 -3.98 9.52 -4.36
C GLN A 77 -4.51 8.12 -4.03
N MET A 78 -5.37 8.01 -3.02
CA MET A 78 -6.11 6.80 -2.68
C MET A 78 -7.19 6.51 -3.71
N GLU A 79 -7.95 7.52 -4.13
CA GLU A 79 -8.97 7.41 -5.19
C GLU A 79 -8.37 6.91 -6.52
N LYS A 80 -7.17 7.38 -6.87
CA LYS A 80 -6.41 6.87 -8.03
C LYS A 80 -6.05 5.38 -7.88
N LEU A 81 -5.64 4.94 -6.70
CA LEU A 81 -5.39 3.52 -6.44
C LEU A 81 -6.69 2.72 -6.53
N GLN A 82 -7.77 3.21 -5.90
CA GLN A 82 -9.08 2.58 -5.93
C GLN A 82 -9.55 2.35 -7.36
N ALA A 83 -9.55 3.38 -8.20
CA ALA A 83 -9.96 3.25 -9.61
C ALA A 83 -9.14 2.19 -10.37
N ILE A 84 -7.83 2.09 -10.12
CA ILE A 84 -6.97 1.08 -10.77
C ILE A 84 -7.37 -0.33 -10.32
N ILE A 85 -7.66 -0.52 -9.04
CA ILE A 85 -7.98 -1.85 -8.49
C ILE A 85 -9.40 -2.27 -8.86
N THR A 86 -10.39 -1.39 -8.73
CA THR A 86 -11.79 -1.72 -9.05
C THR A 86 -12.03 -1.93 -10.54
N ASN A 87 -11.15 -1.44 -11.42
CA ASN A 87 -11.20 -1.75 -12.85
C ASN A 87 -10.59 -3.12 -13.21
N ARG A 88 -9.85 -3.76 -12.29
CA ARG A 88 -9.13 -5.03 -12.54
C ARG A 88 -9.76 -6.22 -11.81
N PHE A 89 -10.52 -5.99 -10.76
CA PHE A 89 -11.09 -7.01 -9.89
C PHE A 89 -12.57 -6.73 -9.61
N GLU A 90 -13.35 -7.78 -9.34
CA GLU A 90 -14.73 -7.62 -8.88
C GLU A 90 -14.74 -7.32 -7.38
N CYS A 91 -14.68 -6.03 -7.01
CA CYS A 91 -14.75 -5.62 -5.61
C CYS A 91 -16.21 -5.57 -5.14
N VAL A 92 -16.68 -6.61 -4.46
CA VAL A 92 -18.07 -6.72 -3.96
C VAL A 92 -18.35 -5.85 -2.73
N GLU A 93 -17.28 -5.43 -2.04
CA GLU A 93 -17.34 -4.52 -0.90
C GLU A 93 -16.11 -3.61 -0.95
N VAL A 94 -16.32 -2.30 -0.76
CA VAL A 94 -15.26 -1.29 -0.76
C VAL A 94 -15.41 -0.40 0.46
N LEU A 95 -14.38 -0.40 1.30
CA LEU A 95 -14.22 0.53 2.42
C LEU A 95 -13.11 1.52 2.09
N THR A 96 -13.30 2.77 2.48
CA THR A 96 -12.28 3.82 2.38
C THR A 96 -12.14 4.52 3.73
N GLY A 97 -10.93 4.94 4.07
CA GLY A 97 -10.73 5.66 5.33
C GLY A 97 -9.33 6.26 5.49
N GLU A 98 -9.24 7.25 6.37
CA GLU A 98 -7.97 7.76 6.83
C GLU A 98 -7.40 6.84 7.92
N LEU A 99 -6.09 6.58 7.90
CA LEU A 99 -5.44 5.85 8.98
C LEU A 99 -5.50 6.65 10.27
N SER A 100 -5.75 5.96 11.38
CA SER A 100 -5.78 6.58 12.70
C SER A 100 -4.44 7.27 13.03
N PRO A 101 -4.44 8.31 13.87
CA PRO A 101 -3.21 9.01 14.27
C PRO A 101 -2.11 8.08 14.81
N ALA A 102 -2.49 7.03 15.55
CA ALA A 102 -1.57 6.04 16.11
C ALA A 102 -0.80 5.25 15.03
N LEU A 103 -1.40 5.01 13.86
CA LEU A 103 -0.72 4.39 12.73
C LEU A 103 -0.03 5.42 11.84
N ALA A 104 -0.69 6.57 11.62
CA ALA A 104 -0.22 7.63 10.76
C ALA A 104 1.14 8.20 11.19
N VAL A 105 1.42 8.28 12.50
CA VAL A 105 2.73 8.74 13.02
C VAL A 105 3.90 7.87 12.53
N HIS A 106 3.63 6.59 12.26
CA HIS A 106 4.65 5.65 11.79
C HIS A 106 4.73 5.58 10.27
N THR A 107 3.61 5.71 9.55
CA THR A 107 3.63 5.63 8.07
C THR A 107 3.96 6.97 7.41
N GLY A 108 3.54 8.06 8.04
CA GLY A 108 3.75 9.44 7.58
C GLY A 108 2.76 9.90 6.50
N PRO A 109 2.70 11.23 6.26
CA PRO A 109 1.83 11.85 5.27
C PRO A 109 2.15 11.39 3.85
N GLY A 110 1.11 11.32 3.02
CA GLY A 110 1.21 10.81 1.66
C GLY A 110 1.10 9.28 1.56
N THR A 111 0.97 8.55 2.67
CA THR A 111 0.77 7.10 2.63
C THR A 111 -0.56 6.77 1.97
N VAL A 112 -0.55 5.75 1.10
CA VAL A 112 -1.73 5.17 0.48
C VAL A 112 -1.55 3.66 0.51
N GLY A 113 -2.59 2.93 0.89
CA GLY A 113 -2.55 1.48 1.00
C GLY A 113 -3.86 0.82 0.64
N ILE A 114 -3.80 -0.48 0.45
CA ILE A 114 -4.94 -1.35 0.23
C ILE A 114 -4.77 -2.64 1.05
N SER A 115 -5.85 -3.10 1.65
CA SER A 115 -5.99 -4.45 2.20
C SER A 115 -7.12 -5.16 1.46
N VAL A 116 -6.96 -6.44 1.16
CA VAL A 116 -7.96 -7.24 0.44
C VAL A 116 -8.11 -8.61 1.07
N ILE A 117 -9.34 -9.15 1.01
CA ILE A 117 -9.67 -10.54 1.30
C ILE A 117 -10.57 -11.08 0.17
N PRO A 118 -10.58 -12.40 -0.08
CA PRO A 118 -11.55 -12.99 -1.00
C PRO A 118 -12.97 -12.76 -0.49
N ALA A 119 -13.91 -12.59 -1.44
CA ALA A 119 -15.33 -12.44 -1.16
C ALA A 119 -15.98 -13.73 -0.64
#